data_AF-A0A969BYZ6-F1
#
_entry.id   AF-A0A969BYZ6-F1
#
_cell.length_a   1.000
_cell.length_b   1.000
_cell.length_c   1.000
_cell.angle_alpha   90.00
_cell.angle_beta   90.00
_cell.angle_gamma   90.00
#
_symmetry.space_group_name_H-M   'P 1'
#
loop_
_entity.id
_entity.type
_entity.pdbx_description
1 polymer ?
#
loop_
_entity_poly.entity_id
_entity_poly.type
_entity_poly.pdbx_seq_one_letter_code
_entity_poly.pdbx_strand_id
1 'polypeptide(L)' 'MLQVPITPLQYEVEVGEQGQINLQVPFSTGQKITILVMQSQPEATQDLVAASSSSLAFWDNAIDDAEWNNA' A
#
# COMPACT_ATOMS: atom_id res chain seq x y z
N MET A 1 -24.56 3.36 26.37
CA MET A 1 -23.66 2.19 26.26
C MET A 1 -22.31 2.72 25.84
N LEU A 2 -21.24 2.42 26.56
CA LEU A 2 -19.88 2.86 26.20
C LEU A 2 -19.40 2.01 25.02
N GLN A 3 -19.12 2.64 23.88
CA GLN A 3 -18.56 1.96 22.73
C GLN A 3 -17.07 1.71 22.99
N VAL A 4 -16.71 0.46 23.26
CA VAL A 4 -15.30 0.08 23.39
C VAL A 4 -14.68 0.22 21.99
N PRO A 5 -13.58 0.97 21.83
CA PRO A 5 -12.91 1.10 20.55
C PRO A 5 -12.41 -0.28 20.10
N ILE A 6 -12.91 -0.76 18.97
CA ILE A 6 -12.40 -1.96 18.32
C ILE A 6 -11.16 -1.53 17.54
N THR A 7 -9.98 -1.95 17.97
CA THR A 7 -8.76 -1.77 17.18
C THR A 7 -8.66 -2.95 16.21
N PRO A 8 -8.76 -2.73 14.89
CA PRO A 8 -8.62 -3.80 13.92
C PRO A 8 -7.18 -4.35 13.95
N LEU A 9 -7.04 -5.66 13.84
CA LEU A 9 -5.75 -6.32 13.68
C LEU A 9 -5.58 -6.66 12.18
N GLN A 10 -4.52 -6.17 11.56
CA GLN A 10 -4.13 -6.52 10.19
C GLN A 10 -2.94 -7.47 10.24
N TYR A 11 -2.99 -8.52 9.43
CA TYR A 11 -1.90 -9.47 9.26
C TYR A 11 -1.59 -9.60 7.78
N GLU A 12 -0.32 -9.51 7.43
CA GLU A 12 0.19 -9.88 6.12
C GLU A 12 0.70 -11.31 6.21
N VAL A 13 0.06 -12.22 5.48
CA VAL A 13 0.36 -13.65 5.52
C VAL A 13 0.45 -14.20 4.11
N GLU A 14 1.43 -15.06 3.89
CA GLU A 14 1.55 -15.83 2.66
C GLU A 14 0.73 -17.12 2.77
N VAL A 15 0.11 -17.50 1.66
CA VAL A 15 -0.63 -18.75 1.58
C VAL A 15 0.37 -19.91 1.43
N GLY A 16 0.39 -20.79 2.42
CA GLY A 16 1.27 -21.96 2.44
C GLY A 16 0.77 -23.10 1.57
N GLU A 17 1.37 -24.28 1.74
CA GLU A 17 0.98 -25.49 1.02
C GLU A 17 -0.51 -25.78 1.16
N GLN A 18 -1.10 -26.29 0.09
CA GLN A 18 -2.52 -26.68 0.03
C GLN A 18 -3.50 -25.53 0.33
N GLY A 19 -3.07 -24.27 0.22
CA GLY A 19 -3.96 -23.12 0.41
C GLY A 19 -4.17 -22.74 1.88
N GLN A 20 -3.31 -23.20 2.80
CA GLN A 20 -3.49 -22.98 4.24
C GLN A 20 -2.78 -21.73 4.74
N ILE A 21 -3.39 -21.04 5.69
CA ILE A 21 -2.76 -19.95 6.45
C ILE A 21 -2.68 -20.34 7.93
N ASN A 22 -1.50 -20.16 8.54
CA ASN A 22 -1.29 -20.36 9.97
C ASN A 22 -1.14 -18.99 10.63
N LEU A 23 -2.11 -18.63 11.49
CA LEU A 23 -2.17 -17.32 12.13
C LEU A 23 -2.35 -17.45 13.64
N GLN A 24 -1.41 -16.90 14.41
CA GLN A 24 -1.54 -16.75 15.86
C GLN A 24 -2.24 -15.43 16.18
N VAL A 25 -3.31 -15.49 16.98
CA VAL A 25 -4.13 -14.32 17.34
C VAL A 25 -4.14 -14.09 18.85
N PRO A 26 -4.25 -12.84 19.34
CA PRO A 26 -4.20 -12.50 20.77
C PRO A 26 -5.54 -12.69 21.48
N PHE A 27 -6.38 -13.62 21.01
CA PHE A 27 -7.73 -13.85 21.54
C PHE A 27 -7.75 -15.06 22.47
N SER A 28 -8.64 -15.02 23.46
CA SER A 28 -8.80 -16.13 24.39
C SER A 28 -9.58 -17.28 23.77
N THR A 29 -9.33 -18.50 24.26
CA THR A 29 -10.08 -19.70 23.84
C THR A 29 -11.59 -19.51 24.01
N GLY A 30 -12.37 -19.87 22.99
CA GLY A 30 -13.83 -19.76 22.99
C GLY A 30 -14.39 -18.39 22.63
N GLN A 31 -13.54 -17.38 22.42
CA GLN A 31 -13.98 -16.06 21.97
C GLN A 31 -14.47 -16.13 20.52
N LYS A 32 -15.70 -15.65 20.26
CA LYS A 32 -16.24 -15.55 18.90
C LYS A 32 -15.56 -14.39 18.17
N ILE A 33 -14.91 -14.69 17.05
CA ILE A 33 -14.27 -13.71 16.19
C ILE A 33 -14.79 -13.82 14.75
N THR A 34 -14.56 -12.78 13.97
CA THR A 34 -14.85 -12.73 12.53
C THR A 34 -13.57 -12.35 11.81
N ILE A 35 -13.22 -13.09 10.75
CA ILE A 35 -12.03 -12.85 9.93
C ILE A 35 -12.50 -12.39 8.55
N LEU A 36 -11.90 -11.31 8.05
CA LEU A 36 -12.05 -10.83 6.67
C LEU A 36 -10.76 -11.15 5.92
N VAL A 37 -10.85 -11.86 4.80
CA VAL A 37 -9.70 -12.21 3.96
C VAL A 37 -9.78 -11.40 2.68
N MET A 38 -8.71 -10.67 2.36
CA MET A 38 -8.58 -9.86 1.14
C MET A 38 -7.27 -10.20 0.46
N GLN A 39 -7.25 -10.20 -0.88
CA GLN A 39 -6.00 -10.33 -1.61
C GLN A 39 -5.20 -9.04 -1.43
N SER A 40 -3.90 -9.17 -1.13
CA SER A 40 -3.01 -8.02 -1.14
C SER A 40 -2.90 -7.51 -2.59
N GLN A 41 -3.21 -6.23 -2.80
CA GLN A 41 -2.89 -5.58 -4.06
C GLN A 41 -1.43 -5.13 -3.97
N PRO A 42 -0.57 -5.49 -4.96
CA PRO A 42 0.79 -4.96 -4.98
C PRO A 42 0.72 -3.44 -4.98
N GLU A 43 1.59 -2.79 -4.20
CA GLU A 43 1.66 -1.33 -4.21
C GLU A 43 1.88 -0.85 -5.64
N ALA A 44 0.96 -0.02 -6.14
CA ALA A 44 1.01 0.58 -7.47
C ALA A 44 2.10 1.67 -7.55
N THR A 45 3.30 1.40 -7.02
CA THR A 45 4.46 2.30 -7.07
C THR A 45 4.88 2.61 -8.51
N GLN A 46 4.61 1.69 -9.45
CA GLN A 46 4.83 1.90 -10.87
C GLN A 46 4.01 3.08 -11.42
N ASP A 47 2.79 3.28 -10.91
CA ASP A 47 1.93 4.40 -11.30
C ASP A 47 2.48 5.73 -10.79
N LEU A 48 3.03 5.75 -9.57
CA LEU A 48 3.67 6.93 -9.00
C LEU A 48 4.94 7.35 -9.76
N VAL A 49 5.75 6.38 -10.20
CA VAL A 49 6.94 6.65 -11.03
C VAL A 49 6.54 7.15 -12.42
N ALA A 50 5.50 6.56 -13.02
CA ALA A 50 4.96 7.01 -14.29
C ALA A 50 4.38 8.44 -14.20
N ALA A 51 3.62 8.73 -13.15
CA ALA A 51 3.07 10.06 -12.89
C ALA A 51 4.14 11.12 -12.60
N SER A 52 5.21 10.77 -11.89
CA SER A 52 6.34 11.68 -11.63
C SER A 52 7.11 12.00 -12.92
N SER A 53 7.29 10.99 -13.78
CA SER A 53 8.04 11.15 -15.04
C SER A 53 7.28 11.98 -16.08
N SER A 54 5.94 11.99 -16.05
CA SER A 54 5.13 12.78 -16.99
C SER A 54 5.18 14.29 -16.72
N SER A 55 5.60 14.71 -15.52
CA SER A 55 5.78 16.13 -15.16
C SER A 55 7.16 16.68 -15.54
N LEU A 56 8.08 15.86 -16.04
CA LEU A 56 9.41 16.32 -16.47
C LEU A 56 9.33 17.23 -17.70
N ALA A 57 8.33 17.05 -18.56
CA ALA A 57 8.10 17.89 -19.74
C ALA A 57 7.73 19.35 -19.38
N PHE A 58 7.28 19.61 -18.15
CA PHE A 58 7.07 20.98 -17.68
C PHE A 58 8.40 21.75 -17.49
N TRP A 59 9.47 21.04 -17.12
CA TRP A 59 10.81 21.60 -16.92
C TRP A 59 11.69 21.55 -18.17
N ASP A 60 11.29 20.78 -19.19
CA ASP A 60 11.96 20.71 -20.50
C ASP A 60 11.52 21.89 -21.38
N ASN A 61 12.14 23.05 -21.17
CA ASN A 61 11.82 24.29 -21.85
C ASN A 61 13.01 24.77 -22.70
N ALA A 62 12.91 24.56 -24.02
CA ALA A 62 13.95 24.95 -24.97
C ALA A 62 14.27 26.47 -24.99
N ILE A 63 13.35 27.33 -24.52
CA ILE A 63 13.61 28.77 -24.37
C ILE A 63 14.46 29.02 -23.13
N ASP A 64 14.16 28.33 -22.03
CA ASP A 64 14.93 28.41 -20.78
C ASP A 64 16.37 27.90 -21.03
N ASP A 65 16.51 26.76 -21.70
CA ASP A 65 17.81 26.20 -22.05
C ASP A 65 18.66 27.12 -22.94
N ALA A 66 18.03 27.90 -23.82
CA ALA A 66 18.73 28.80 -24.74
C ALA A 66 19.19 30.11 -24.06
N GLU A 67 18.41 30.61 -23.11
CA GLU A 67 18.67 31.87 -22.42
C GLU A 67 19.55 31.68 -21.16
N TRP A 68 19.41 30.57 -20.43
CA TRP A 68 20.09 30.35 -19.15
C TRP A 68 21.41 29.58 -19.27
N ASN A 69 21.59 28.69 -20.26
CA ASN A 69 22.87 27.98 -20.47
C ASN A 69 23.93 28.82 -21.20
N ASN A 70 23.60 30.05 -21.58
CA ASN A 70 24.49 30.97 -22.30
C ASN A 70 24.96 32.16 -21.42
N ALA A 71 24.87 32.00 -20.09
CA ALA A 71 25.34 32.96 -19.09
C ALA A 71 26.82 32.80 -18.73
#